data_AF-A0A0J6CIC4-F1
#
_entry.id   AF-A0A0J6CIC4-F1
#
_cell.length_a   1.000
_cell.length_b   1.000
_cell.length_c   1.000
_cell.angle_alpha   90.00
_cell.angle_beta   90.00
_cell.angle_gamma   90.00
#
_symmetry.space_group_name_H-M   'P 1'
#
loop_
_entity.id
_entity.type
_entity.pdbx_description
1 polymer ?
#
loop_
_entity_poly.entity_id
_entity_poly.type
_entity_poly.pdbx_seq_one_letter_code
_entity_poly.pdbx_strand_id
1 'polypeptide(L)' 'MGDNLFRLPEDEYNYLRQLFKFNGIPRYVMLDRDGNVVDDNFPGHNAEYEIQKLFPDKK' A
#
# COMPACT_ATOMS: atom_id res chain seq x y z
N MET A 1 -17.46 -4.88 -10.33
CA MET A 1 -16.28 -4.02 -10.60
C MET A 1 -16.57 -2.67 -9.94
N GLY A 2 -16.05 -2.41 -8.74
CA GLY A 2 -16.18 -1.06 -8.14
C GLY A 2 -16.19 -0.91 -6.62
N ASP A 3 -16.40 -1.98 -5.83
CA ASP A 3 -16.81 -1.80 -4.42
C ASP A 3 -15.70 -1.42 -3.42
N ASN A 4 -14.44 -1.25 -3.85
CA ASN A 4 -13.32 -0.92 -2.96
C ASN A 4 -12.56 0.36 -3.35
N LEU A 5 -13.18 1.26 -4.11
CA LEU A 5 -12.58 2.56 -4.41
C LEU A 5 -13.13 3.62 -3.43
N PHE A 6 -12.33 3.96 -2.43
CA PHE A 6 -12.67 5.01 -1.46
C PHE A 6 -11.84 6.25 -1.74
N ARG A 7 -12.51 7.39 -1.97
CA ARG A 7 -11.84 8.68 -2.06
C ARG A 7 -11.72 9.26 -0.65
N LEU A 8 -10.50 9.58 -0.26
CA LEU A 8 -10.25 10.17 1.05
C LEU A 8 -10.56 11.68 1.04
N PRO A 9 -11.15 12.20 2.12
CA PRO A 9 -11.13 13.62 2.46
C PRO A 9 -9.71 14.21 2.47
N GLU A 10 -9.59 15.53 2.28
CA GLU A 10 -8.28 16.20 2.19
C GLU A 10 -7.48 16.14 3.50
N ASP A 11 -8.15 16.26 4.64
CA ASP A 11 -7.58 16.15 5.98
C ASP A 11 -7.05 14.74 6.24
N GLU A 12 -7.81 13.70 5.90
CA GLU A 12 -7.35 12.31 5.98
C GLU A 12 -6.16 12.05 5.06
N TYR A 13 -6.20 12.57 3.82
CA TYR A 13 -5.08 12.47 2.89
C TYR A 13 -3.81 13.14 3.46
N ASN A 14 -3.94 14.35 4.03
CA ASN A 14 -2.82 15.07 4.64
C ASN A 14 -2.27 14.35 5.88
N TYR A 15 -3.15 13.77 6.70
CA TYR A 15 -2.74 12.94 7.84
C TYR A 15 -1.90 11.73 7.39
N LEU A 16 -2.38 11.00 6.37
CA LEU A 16 -1.64 9.86 5.81
C LEU A 16 -0.31 10.29 5.20
N ARG A 17 -0.24 11.44 4.52
CA ARG A 17 1.02 11.99 4.01
C ARG A 17 2.04 12.23 5.12
N GLN A 18 1.59 12.74 6.26
CA GLN A 18 2.46 12.97 7.41
C GLN A 18 2.88 11.66 8.09
N LEU A 19 1.99 10.67 8.15
CA LEU A 19 2.24 9.37 8.77
C LEU A 19 3.23 8.55 7.95
N PHE A 20 2.96 8.39 6.65
CA PHE A 20 3.74 7.58 5.72
C PHE A 20 4.82 8.36 4.97
N LYS A 21 5.00 9.65 5.30
CA LYS A 21 6.04 10.56 4.78
C LYS A 21 6.15 10.57 3.25
N PHE A 22 5.03 10.54 2.52
CA PHE A 22 5.03 10.59 1.05
C PHE A 22 4.63 11.96 0.50
N ASN A 23 5.27 12.34 -0.61
CA ASN A 23 5.08 13.63 -1.27
C ASN A 23 4.46 13.55 -2.68
N GLY A 24 4.29 12.35 -3.23
CA GLY A 24 3.72 12.15 -4.57
C GLY A 24 2.95 10.84 -4.66
N ILE A 25 2.03 10.77 -5.63
CA ILE A 25 1.24 9.59 -5.96
C ILE A 25 1.68 9.04 -7.33
N PRO A 26 1.58 7.73 -7.57
CA PRO A 26 1.13 6.69 -6.63
C PRO A 26 2.22 6.27 -5.62
N ARG A 27 1.83 6.02 -4.37
CA ARG A 27 2.65 5.44 -3.29
C ARG A 27 1.98 4.14 -2.86
N TYR A 28 2.73 3.04 -2.83
CA TYR A 28 2.24 1.74 -2.40
C TYR A 28 2.92 1.34 -1.09
N VAL A 29 2.13 0.91 -0.12
CA VAL A 29 2.57 0.45 1.20
C VAL A 29 1.98 -0.93 1.41
N MET A 30 2.80 -1.88 1.85
CA MET A 30 2.37 -3.22 2.22
C MET A 30 2.12 -3.27 3.73
N LEU A 31 0.93 -3.76 4.10
CA LEU A 31 0.52 -3.95 5.49
C LEU A 31 0.30 -5.43 5.77
N ASP A 32 0.58 -5.87 7.00
CA ASP A 32 0.17 -7.18 7.48
C ASP A 32 -1.30 -7.18 7.95
N ARG A 33 -1.78 -8.34 8.43
CA ARG A 33 -3.18 -8.47 8.93
C ARG A 33 -3.43 -7.74 10.25
N ASP A 34 -2.38 -7.47 11.01
CA ASP A 34 -2.45 -6.76 12.28
C ASP A 34 -2.37 -5.23 12.07
N GLY A 35 -2.16 -4.78 10.84
CA GLY A 35 -2.08 -3.36 10.46
C GLY A 35 -0.67 -2.77 10.54
N ASN A 36 0.36 -3.59 10.76
CA ASN A 36 1.74 -3.10 10.77
C ASN A 36 2.27 -2.92 9.36
N VAL A 37 3.18 -1.94 9.20
CA VAL A 37 3.86 -1.69 7.93
C VAL A 37 4.94 -2.73 7.71
N VAL A 38 4.79 -3.54 6.66
CA VAL A 38 5.75 -4.57 6.24
C VAL A 38 6.77 -3.99 5.25
N ASP A 39 6.29 -3.18 4.31
CA ASP A 39 7.12 -2.48 3.32
C ASP A 39 6.49 -1.12 3.03
N ASP A 40 7.21 -0.05 3.35
CA ASP A 40 6.72 1.31 3.16
C ASP A 40 6.90 1.81 1.72
N ASN A 41 7.74 1.16 0.90
CA ASN A 41 8.08 1.56 -0.47
C ASN A 41 7.85 0.41 -1.46
N PHE A 42 6.71 -0.25 -1.35
CA PHE A 42 6.40 -1.43 -2.14
C PHE A 42 6.36 -1.11 -3.65
N PRO A 43 7.00 -1.92 -4.53
CA PRO A 43 7.00 -1.68 -5.97
C PRO A 43 5.66 -2.10 -6.60
N GLY A 44 4.64 -1.24 -6.48
CA GLY A 44 3.28 -1.56 -6.94
C GLY A 44 3.15 -1.85 -8.44
N HIS A 45 4.06 -1.34 -9.27
CA HIS A 45 4.11 -1.65 -10.71
C HIS A 45 4.40 -3.13 -11.01
N ASN A 46 5.04 -3.85 -10.07
CA ASN A 46 5.38 -5.26 -10.16
C ASN A 46 4.79 -6.06 -8.99
N ALA A 47 3.64 -5.64 -8.47
CA ALA A 47 3.06 -6.19 -7.24
C ALA A 47 2.96 -7.72 -7.24
N GLU A 48 2.52 -8.33 -8.34
CA GLU A 48 2.40 -9.79 -8.47
C GLU A 48 3.75 -10.50 -8.30
N TYR A 49 4.80 -9.99 -8.94
CA TYR A 49 6.15 -10.55 -8.82
C TYR A 49 6.70 -10.42 -7.39
N GLU A 50 6.51 -9.25 -6.77
CA GLU A 50 6.97 -9.03 -5.39
C GLU A 50 6.20 -9.88 -4.38
N ILE A 51 4.89 -10.06 -4.57
CA ILE A 51 4.07 -10.97 -3.74
C ILE A 51 4.55 -12.41 -3.88
N GLN A 52 4.83 -12.89 -5.10
CA GLN A 52 5.33 -14.25 -5.32
C GLN A 52 6.69 -14.49 -4.65
N LYS A 53 7.58 -13.50 -4.63
CA LYS A 53 8.86 -13.60 -3.88
C LYS A 53 8.64 -13.73 -2.38
N LEU A 54 7.69 -12.97 -1.84
CA LEU A 54 7.39 -12.95 -0.41
C LEU A 54 6.65 -14.22 0.05
N PHE A 55 5.87 -14.83 -0.84
CA PHE A 55 5.07 -16.03 -0.56
C PHE A 55 5.26 -17.11 -1.64
N PRO A 56 6.47 -17.68 -1.79
CA PRO A 56 6.79 -18.62 -2.87
C PRO A 56 6.01 -19.93 -2.79
N ASP A 57 5.48 -20.29 -1.61
CA ASP A 57 4.87 -21.59 -1.33
C ASP A 57 3.33 -21.63 -1.47
N LYS A 58 2.68 -20.53 -1.86
CA LYS A 58 1.23 -20.54 -2.13
C LYS A 58 0.97 -20.72 -3.62
N LYS A 59 0.94 -21.98 -4.05
CA LYS A 59 0.42 -22.40 -5.35
C LYS A 59 -1.00 -22.93 -5.23
#